data_AF-A0A3M1GTK1-F1
#
_entry.id   AF-A0A3M1GTK1-F1
#
_cell.length_a   1.000
_cell.length_b   1.000
_cell.length_c   1.000
_cell.angle_alpha   90.00
_cell.angle_beta   90.00
_cell.angle_gamma   90.00
#
_symmetry.space_group_name_H-M   'P 1'
#
loop_
_entity.id
_entity.type
_entity.pdbx_description
1 polymer ?
#
loop_
_entity_poly.entity_id
_entity_poly.type
_entity_poly.pdbx_seq_one_letter_code
_entity_poly.pdbx_strand_id
1 'polypeptide(L)'
;MSLSYESSGVSYDELDAFKRACQKAARTTAGLLADHGYREPAETRGESAYLIEADDHYLAHVEEGLGTKNLAADRAGEQLGRCFYREVAIDTVATIVNDLITCGALPVTVAM
;
A
#
# COMPACT_ATOMS: atom_id res chain seq x y z
N MET A 1 -0.59 -31.51 -9.42
CA MET A 1 0.09 -30.24 -9.76
C MET A 1 0.48 -29.58 -8.46
N SER A 2 1.75 -29.19 -8.28
CA SER A 2 2.12 -28.36 -7.14
C SER A 2 1.51 -26.98 -7.33
N LEU A 3 0.84 -26.46 -6.31
CA LEU A 3 0.41 -25.06 -6.28
C LEU A 3 1.68 -24.19 -6.24
N SER A 4 1.90 -23.40 -7.27
CA SER A 4 2.93 -22.36 -7.29
C SER A 4 2.24 -21.03 -7.51
N TYR A 5 2.81 -19.95 -6.97
CA TYR A 5 2.26 -18.62 -7.18
C TYR A 5 2.33 -18.21 -8.66
N GLU A 6 3.38 -18.64 -9.35
CA GLU A 6 3.54 -18.46 -10.79
C GLU A 6 2.41 -19.11 -11.61
N SER A 7 1.89 -20.28 -11.20
CA SER A 7 0.77 -20.90 -11.91
C SER A 7 -0.57 -20.18 -11.72
N SER A 8 -0.64 -19.21 -10.80
CA SER A 8 -1.75 -18.24 -10.71
C SER A 8 -1.59 -17.03 -11.65
N GLY A 9 -0.51 -17.00 -12.45
CA GLY A 9 -0.23 -15.93 -13.42
C GLY A 9 0.64 -14.80 -12.86
N VAL A 10 1.36 -15.01 -11.75
CA VAL A 10 2.17 -13.97 -11.11
C VAL A 10 3.66 -14.30 -11.10
N SER A 11 4.46 -13.50 -11.81
CA SER A 11 5.93 -13.55 -11.79
C SER A 11 6.51 -12.47 -10.88
N TYR A 12 7.15 -12.87 -9.77
CA TYR A 12 7.78 -11.91 -8.86
C TYR A 12 9.00 -11.22 -9.47
N ASP A 13 9.75 -11.91 -10.34
CA ASP A 13 10.93 -11.35 -10.99
C ASP A 13 10.55 -10.17 -11.90
N GLU A 14 9.46 -10.32 -12.66
CA GLU A 14 8.96 -9.25 -13.53
C GLU A 14 8.39 -8.08 -12.71
N LEU A 15 7.61 -8.39 -11.68
CA LEU A 15 7.04 -7.36 -10.79
C LEU A 15 8.12 -6.59 -10.04
N ASP A 16 9.16 -7.26 -9.53
CA ASP A 16 10.26 -6.62 -8.82
C ASP A 16 11.08 -5.71 -9.75
N ALA A 17 11.37 -6.18 -10.97
CA ALA A 17 12.06 -5.38 -11.97
C ALA A 17 11.30 -4.07 -12.28
N PHE A 18 9.98 -4.17 -12.47
CA PHE A 18 9.12 -3.01 -12.69
C PHE A 18 9.09 -2.08 -11.47
N LYS A 19 8.87 -2.61 -10.26
CA LYS A 19 8.86 -1.82 -9.01
C LYS A 19 10.16 -1.05 -8.80
N ARG A 20 11.31 -1.68 -9.04
CA ARG A 20 12.63 -1.03 -8.94
C ARG A 20 12.79 0.07 -9.98
N ALA A 21 12.28 -0.12 -11.21
CA ALA A 21 12.30 0.92 -12.24
C ALA A 21 11.45 2.13 -11.83
N CYS A 22 10.24 1.91 -11.30
CA CYS A 22 9.38 2.96 -10.76
C CYS A 22 10.06 3.73 -9.61
N GLN A 23 10.69 3.03 -8.65
CA GLN A 23 11.40 3.69 -7.55
C GLN A 23 12.58 4.54 -8.03
N LYS A 24 13.34 4.08 -9.03
CA LYS A 24 14.42 4.86 -9.64
C LYS A 24 13.90 6.13 -10.32
N ALA A 25 12.81 6.00 -11.10
CA ALA A 25 12.19 7.13 -11.77
C ALA A 25 11.66 8.15 -10.73
N ALA A 26 10.90 7.68 -9.73
CA ALA A 26 10.33 8.53 -8.70
C ALA A 26 11.41 9.22 -7.85
N ARG A 27 12.57 8.61 -7.61
CA ARG A 27 13.69 9.25 -6.89
C ARG A 27 14.17 10.54 -7.57
N THR A 28 14.04 10.65 -8.89
CA THR A 28 14.43 11.87 -9.63
C THR A 28 13.55 13.08 -9.30
N THR A 29 12.39 12.87 -8.67
CA THR A 29 11.44 13.93 -8.30
C THR A 29 11.56 14.37 -6.84
N ALA A 30 12.45 13.76 -6.04
CA ALA A 30 12.56 14.05 -4.61
C ALA A 30 12.87 15.54 -4.32
N GLY A 31 13.56 16.23 -5.23
CA GLY A 31 13.84 17.66 -5.12
C GLY A 31 12.60 18.56 -5.11
N LEU A 32 11.47 18.09 -5.63
CA LEU A 32 10.21 18.85 -5.64
C LEU A 32 9.66 19.08 -4.22
N LEU A 33 10.07 18.27 -3.24
CA LEU A 33 9.67 18.45 -1.83
C LEU A 33 10.23 19.73 -1.21
N ALA A 34 11.40 20.20 -1.68
CA ALA A 34 12.10 21.33 -1.09
C ALA A 34 11.28 22.63 -1.20
N ASP A 35 10.55 22.82 -2.30
CA ASP A 35 9.68 23.99 -2.52
C ASP A 35 8.50 24.03 -1.52
N HIS A 36 8.21 22.92 -0.86
CA HIS A 36 7.20 22.77 0.18
C HIS A 36 7.77 22.73 1.60
N GLY A 37 9.09 22.92 1.76
CA GLY A 37 9.76 22.84 3.07
C GLY A 37 9.96 21.41 3.57
N TYR A 38 9.90 20.41 2.69
CA TYR A 38 10.02 19.00 3.04
C TYR A 38 11.29 18.35 2.49
N ARG A 39 11.69 17.25 3.12
CA ARG A 39 12.79 16.37 2.72
C ARG A 39 12.30 14.93 2.57
N GLU A 40 12.97 14.16 1.72
CA GLU A 40 12.76 12.72 1.62
C GLU A 40 13.81 11.99 2.48
N PRO A 41 13.41 11.19 3.50
CA PRO A 41 14.33 10.31 4.22
C PRO A 41 14.96 9.28 3.28
N ALA A 42 16.26 9.02 3.43
CA ALA A 42 17.02 8.24 2.45
C ALA A 42 16.49 6.80 2.25
N GLU A 43 16.02 6.17 3.33
CA GLU A 43 15.55 4.79 3.36
C GLU A 43 14.05 4.64 3.03
N THR A 44 13.27 5.72 2.86
CA THR A 44 11.80 5.58 2.85
C THR A 44 11.22 4.82 1.65
N ARG A 45 11.94 4.72 0.54
CA ARG A 45 11.41 4.13 -0.70
C ARG A 45 11.50 2.60 -0.63
N GLY A 46 10.34 1.95 -0.64
CA GLY A 46 10.23 0.49 -0.55
C GLY A 46 9.78 -0.01 0.83
N GLU A 47 9.65 0.90 1.80
CA GLU A 47 9.03 0.64 3.09
C GLU A 47 7.49 0.61 2.98
N SER A 48 6.82 0.12 4.03
CA SER A 48 5.35 0.02 4.11
C SER A 48 4.62 1.35 3.97
N ALA A 49 5.27 2.46 4.32
CA ALA A 49 4.74 3.81 4.14
C ALA A 49 5.84 4.73 3.60
N TYR A 50 5.43 5.71 2.80
CA TYR A 50 6.31 6.77 2.34
C TYR A 50 6.34 7.90 3.36
N LEU A 51 7.51 8.16 3.93
CA LEU A 51 7.79 9.22 4.88
C LEU A 51 8.24 10.48 4.17
N ILE A 52 7.71 11.61 4.63
CA ILE A 52 8.10 12.96 4.24
C ILE A 52 8.54 13.66 5.52
N GLU A 53 9.77 14.15 5.53
CA GLU A 53 10.34 14.83 6.70
C GLU A 53 10.08 16.33 6.62
N ALA A 54 9.53 16.88 7.70
CA ALA A 54 9.45 18.32 7.95
C ALA A 54 10.50 18.74 8.99
N ASP A 55 10.49 19.99 9.43
CA ASP A 55 11.46 20.47 10.42
C ASP A 55 11.23 19.95 11.85
N ASP A 56 9.99 19.63 12.21
CA ASP A 56 9.60 19.20 13.57
C ASP A 56 8.74 17.93 13.62
N HIS A 57 8.42 17.32 12.47
CA HIS A 57 7.61 16.10 12.39
C HIS A 57 7.90 15.31 11.11
N TYR A 58 7.29 14.13 11.04
CA TYR A 58 7.19 13.34 9.81
C TYR A 58 5.72 13.23 9.40
N LEU A 59 5.47 13.32 8.11
CA LEU A 59 4.23 12.85 7.49
C LEU A 59 4.47 11.45 6.95
N ALA A 60 3.52 10.56 7.18
CA ALA A 60 3.54 9.22 6.60
C ALA A 60 2.34 9.06 5.68
N HIS A 61 2.57 8.52 4.48
CA HIS A 61 1.54 8.29 3.49
C HIS A 61 1.61 6.84 3.00
N VAL A 62 0.46 6.20 2.94
CA VAL A 62 0.29 4.87 2.35
C VAL A 62 -0.97 4.90 1.50
N GLU A 63 -0.89 4.21 0.37
CA GLU A 63 -2.02 3.92 -0.52
C GLU A 63 -2.05 2.41 -0.68
N GLU A 64 -3.16 1.78 -0.34
CA GLU A 64 -3.27 0.32 -0.32
C GLU A 64 -4.67 -0.15 -0.72
N GLY A 65 -4.78 -1.38 -1.22
CA GLY A 65 -6.03 -2.01 -1.59
C GLY A 65 -6.08 -3.49 -1.23
N LEU A 66 -7.29 -4.04 -1.09
CA LEU A 66 -7.47 -5.44 -0.70
C LEU A 66 -7.21 -6.47 -1.82
N GLY A 67 -6.88 -6.00 -3.03
CA GLY A 67 -6.76 -6.84 -4.21
C GLY A 67 -8.07 -7.57 -4.52
N THR A 68 -8.00 -8.88 -4.76
CA THR A 68 -9.11 -9.71 -5.26
C THR A 68 -10.09 -10.18 -4.19
N LYS A 69 -10.01 -9.66 -2.95
CA LYS A 69 -10.91 -10.06 -1.85
C LYS A 69 -12.37 -9.71 -2.11
N ASN A 70 -12.65 -8.73 -2.96
CA ASN A 70 -13.99 -8.42 -3.44
C ASN A 70 -14.64 -9.65 -4.13
N LEU A 71 -13.90 -10.38 -4.96
CA LEU A 71 -14.41 -11.56 -5.66
C LEU A 71 -14.74 -12.70 -4.68
N ALA A 72 -13.96 -12.82 -3.60
CA ALA A 72 -14.25 -13.77 -2.53
C ALA A 72 -15.52 -13.38 -1.76
N ALA A 73 -15.74 -12.08 -1.50
CA ALA A 73 -16.94 -11.59 -0.85
C ALA A 73 -18.19 -11.81 -1.71
N ASP A 74 -18.10 -11.58 -3.03
CA ASP A 74 -19.17 -11.87 -3.99
C ASP A 74 -19.56 -13.35 -3.93
N ARG A 75 -18.58 -14.25 -4.06
CA ARG A 75 -18.82 -15.69 -4.05
C ARG A 75 -19.37 -16.20 -2.72
N ALA A 76 -18.86 -15.69 -1.61
CA ALA A 76 -19.37 -16.02 -0.28
C ALA A 76 -20.81 -15.54 -0.10
N GLY A 77 -21.14 -14.36 -0.64
CA GLY A 77 -22.49 -13.81 -0.57
C GLY A 77 -23.52 -14.64 -1.32
N GLU A 78 -23.19 -15.12 -2.51
CA GLU A 78 -24.03 -16.06 -3.27
C GLU A 78 -24.28 -17.37 -2.51
N GLN A 79 -23.25 -17.92 -1.87
CA GLN A 79 -23.33 -19.22 -1.19
C GLN A 79 -24.07 -19.15 0.15
N LEU A 80 -23.89 -18.06 0.89
CA LEU A 80 -24.38 -17.91 2.26
C LEU A 80 -25.63 -17.02 2.37
N GLY A 81 -26.05 -16.41 1.26
CA GLY A 81 -27.27 -15.61 1.19
C GLY A 81 -27.21 -14.29 1.96
N ARG A 82 -26.01 -13.70 2.15
CA ARG A 82 -25.84 -12.41 2.83
C ARG A 82 -24.68 -11.58 2.25
N CYS A 83 -24.74 -10.26 2.41
CA CYS A 83 -23.68 -9.35 1.98
C CYS A 83 -22.50 -9.35 2.95
N PHE A 84 -21.27 -9.34 2.42
CA PHE A 84 -20.01 -9.30 3.18
C PHE A 84 -19.16 -8.03 2.95
N TYR A 85 -19.72 -7.02 2.27
CA TYR A 85 -18.98 -5.80 1.96
C TYR A 85 -18.71 -4.91 3.18
N ARG A 86 -19.42 -5.15 4.30
CA ARG A 86 -19.08 -4.50 5.57
C ARG A 86 -17.71 -4.97 6.06
N GLU A 87 -17.46 -6.27 6.01
CA GLU A 87 -16.19 -6.87 6.39
C GLU A 87 -15.09 -6.44 5.42
N VAL A 88 -15.37 -6.43 4.10
CA VAL A 88 -14.45 -5.88 3.09
C VAL A 88 -14.06 -4.44 3.43
N ALA A 89 -15.02 -3.56 3.77
CA ALA A 89 -14.70 -2.18 4.12
C ALA A 89 -13.81 -2.07 5.38
N ILE A 90 -14.07 -2.89 6.40
CA ILE A 90 -13.22 -2.95 7.61
C ILE A 90 -11.82 -3.41 7.24
N ASP A 91 -11.72 -4.47 6.45
CA ASP A 91 -10.44 -5.02 6.03
C ASP A 91 -9.64 -4.00 5.21
N THR A 92 -10.28 -3.21 4.34
CA THR A 92 -9.60 -2.17 3.54
C THR A 92 -8.94 -1.15 4.45
N VAL A 93 -9.70 -0.57 5.38
CA VAL A 93 -9.16 0.42 6.31
C VAL A 93 -8.10 -0.20 7.22
N ALA A 94 -8.33 -1.43 7.70
CA ALA A 94 -7.38 -2.12 8.56
C ALA A 94 -6.04 -2.37 7.85
N THR A 95 -6.05 -2.80 6.60
CA THR A 95 -4.83 -3.00 5.80
C THR A 95 -4.07 -1.67 5.63
N ILE A 96 -4.75 -0.58 5.24
CA ILE A 96 -4.13 0.75 5.10
C ILE A 96 -3.48 1.19 6.42
N VAL A 97 -4.24 1.12 7.52
CA VAL A 97 -3.77 1.59 8.83
C VAL A 97 -2.65 0.71 9.38
N ASN A 98 -2.75 -0.61 9.22
CA ASN A 98 -1.74 -1.55 9.72
C ASN A 98 -0.37 -1.31 9.08
N ASP A 99 -0.33 -1.01 7.78
CA ASP A 99 0.93 -0.69 7.10
C ASP A 99 1.47 0.67 7.55
N LEU A 100 0.62 1.68 7.70
CA LEU A 100 1.02 3.00 8.19
C LEU A 100 1.67 2.93 9.58
N ILE A 101 1.09 2.19 10.52
CA ILE A 101 1.59 2.14 11.91
C ILE A 101 2.91 1.38 12.06
N THR A 102 3.37 0.63 11.05
CA THR A 102 4.67 -0.07 11.09
C THR A 102 5.84 0.89 11.26
N CYS A 103 5.71 2.13 10.77
CA CYS A 103 6.70 3.18 10.95
C CYS A 103 6.50 4.03 12.22
N GLY A 104 5.54 3.65 13.08
CA GLY A 104 5.20 4.39 14.30
C GLY A 104 4.34 5.64 14.07
N ALA A 105 3.85 5.86 12.84
CA ALA A 105 2.97 6.98 12.54
C ALA A 105 1.61 6.85 13.24
N LEU A 106 1.06 7.99 13.69
CA LEU A 106 -0.30 8.08 14.19
C LEU A 106 -1.27 8.26 13.00
N PRO A 107 -2.25 7.36 12.78
CA PRO A 107 -3.25 7.55 11.74
C PRO A 107 -4.16 8.75 12.08
N VAL A 108 -4.19 9.76 11.20
CA VAL A 108 -4.99 10.99 11.40
C VAL A 108 -6.12 11.15 10.40
N THR A 109 -5.96 10.66 9.18
CA THR A 109 -6.94 10.78 8.09
C THR A 109 -6.91 9.55 7.20
N VAL A 110 -8.09 9.10 6.76
CA VAL A 110 -8.25 8.07 5.73
C VAL A 110 -9.20 8.63 4.68
N ALA A 111 -8.80 8.55 3.42
CA ALA A 111 -9.63 8.88 2.26
C ALA A 111 -9.83 7.62 1.42
N MET A 112 -11.04 7.41 0.92
CA MET A 112 -11.48 6.23 0.16
C MET A 112 -12.22 6.69 -1.09
#